data_AF-A0A7S3MKA6-F1
#
_entry.id   AF-A0A7S3MKA6-F1
#
_cell.length_a   1.000
_cell.length_b   1.000
_cell.length_c   1.000
_cell.angle_alpha   90.00
_cell.angle_beta   90.00
_cell.angle_gamma   90.00
#
_symmetry.space_group_name_H-M   'P 1'
#
loop_
_entity.id
_entity.type
_entity.pdbx_description
1 polymer ?
#
loop_
_entity_poly.entity_id
_entity_poly.type
_entity_poly.pdbx_seq_one_letter_code
_entity_poly.pdbx_strand_id
1 'polypeptide(L)'
;CEKFFTNFRYKWVFDETVVTVNKEIDFRKEVQNTKRCQQIFKDHPRVKVPKLYPELCAKRIVVMSFEPGVSVTKVRQMQEMGLDLRAVARTITEAFVHMTYEEGFVHGDPHPGNMFVRRKQGGKPDELELVLLDHGLYCELTNESRINYAVLWRGILNQ
;
A
#
# COMPACT_ATOMS: atom_id res chain seq x y z
N CYS A 1 19.23 5.58 29.63
CA CYS A 1 19.76 5.29 28.28
C CYS A 1 20.63 6.40 27.67
N GLU A 2 20.93 7.52 28.37
CA GLU A 2 21.74 8.62 27.82
C GLU A 2 23.26 8.37 27.78
N LYS A 3 23.76 7.26 28.35
CA LYS A 3 25.20 7.00 28.45
C LYS A 3 25.86 6.43 27.18
N PHE A 4 25.09 6.00 26.17
CA PHE A 4 25.64 5.29 25.00
C PHE A 4 25.60 6.07 23.68
N PHE A 5 24.79 7.14 23.58
CA PHE A 5 24.68 7.96 22.37
C PHE A 5 24.44 9.42 22.76
N THR A 6 25.50 10.18 22.93
CA THR A 6 25.44 11.58 23.39
C THR A 6 24.93 12.56 22.33
N ASN A 7 24.99 12.20 21.05
CA ASN A 7 24.64 13.09 19.93
C ASN A 7 23.30 12.74 19.24
N PHE A 8 22.60 11.68 19.65
CA PHE A 8 21.32 11.30 19.04
C PHE A 8 20.24 11.11 20.10
N ARG A 9 19.26 12.02 20.12
CA ARG A 9 18.18 12.01 21.12
C ARG A 9 17.06 11.06 20.66
N TYR A 10 17.02 9.83 21.16
CA TYR A 10 15.99 8.83 20.81
C TYR A 10 14.56 9.13 21.29
N LYS A 11 14.36 10.20 22.08
CA LYS A 11 13.05 10.53 22.66
C LYS A 11 11.97 10.67 21.58
N TRP A 12 12.27 11.32 20.46
CA TRP A 12 11.32 11.50 19.36
C TRP A 12 10.91 10.16 18.73
N VAL A 13 11.84 9.20 18.62
CA VAL A 13 11.56 7.85 18.09
C VAL A 13 10.58 7.14 19.02
N PHE A 14 10.82 7.23 20.32
CA PHE A 14 9.95 6.60 21.31
C PHE A 14 8.54 7.21 21.30
N ASP A 15 8.46 8.54 21.28
CA ASP A 15 7.19 9.27 21.24
C ASP A 15 6.39 8.92 19.97
N GLU A 16 7.04 8.87 18.81
CA GLU A 16 6.42 8.45 17.55
C GLU A 16 5.99 6.98 17.57
N THR A 17 6.83 6.09 18.12
CA THR A 17 6.52 4.66 18.22
C THR A 17 5.26 4.43 19.06
N VAL A 18 5.13 5.10 20.20
CA VAL A 18 3.94 4.98 21.06
C VAL A 18 2.68 5.45 20.33
N VAL A 19 2.78 6.54 19.55
CA VAL A 19 1.65 7.03 18.75
C VAL A 19 1.27 6.02 17.66
N THR A 20 2.25 5.50 16.93
CA THR A 20 2.02 4.56 15.81
C THR A 20 1.45 3.23 16.28
N VAL A 21 2.04 2.63 17.33
CA VAL A 21 1.52 1.37 17.91
C VAL A 21 0.07 1.54 18.38
N ASN A 22 -0.28 2.66 19.01
CA ASN A 22 -1.66 2.91 19.42
C ASN A 22 -2.63 3.08 18.24
N LYS A 23 -2.15 3.52 17.07
CA LYS A 23 -2.96 3.56 15.83
C LYS A 23 -3.12 2.17 15.24
N GLU A 24 -2.08 1.33 15.29
CA GLU A 24 -2.09 -0.02 14.74
C GLU A 24 -2.96 -1.00 15.53
N ILE A 25 -3.14 -0.82 16.85
CA ILE A 25 -4.00 -1.70 17.66
C ILE A 25 -5.52 -1.44 17.51
N ASP A 26 -5.92 -0.44 16.73
CA ASP A 26 -7.33 -0.08 16.48
C ASP A 26 -7.67 -0.18 14.99
N PHE A 27 -8.07 -1.37 14.59
CA PHE A 27 -8.35 -1.70 13.18
C PHE A 27 -9.60 -1.02 12.60
N ARG A 28 -10.32 -0.22 13.37
CA ARG A 28 -11.40 0.61 12.81
C ARG A 28 -10.87 1.63 11.80
N LYS A 29 -9.62 2.08 11.99
CA LYS A 29 -8.92 2.95 11.02
C LYS A 29 -8.60 2.21 9.73
N GLU A 30 -8.05 1.00 9.86
CA GLU A 30 -7.80 0.14 8.71
C GLU A 30 -9.08 -0.11 7.90
N VAL A 31 -10.20 -0.43 8.56
CA VAL A 31 -11.51 -0.57 7.91
C VAL A 31 -11.91 0.67 7.11
N GLN A 32 -11.68 1.87 7.64
CA GLN A 32 -11.98 3.13 6.93
C GLN A 32 -11.04 3.34 5.74
N ASN A 33 -9.75 3.06 5.92
CA ASN A 33 -8.74 3.14 4.87
C ASN A 33 -9.03 2.16 3.74
N THR A 34 -9.36 0.89 4.05
CA THR A 34 -9.75 -0.13 3.07
C THR A 34 -10.95 0.33 2.27
N LYS A 35 -12.00 0.87 2.92
CA LYS A 35 -13.18 1.39 2.22
C LYS A 35 -12.84 2.52 1.26
N ARG A 36 -11.98 3.45 1.67
CA ARG A 36 -11.54 4.54 0.78
C ARG A 36 -10.72 4.01 -0.38
N CYS A 37 -9.78 3.10 -0.13
CA CYS A 37 -8.96 2.48 -1.17
C CYS A 37 -9.81 1.67 -2.16
N GLN A 38 -10.86 0.97 -1.69
CA GLN A 38 -11.85 0.33 -2.55
C GLN A 38 -12.56 1.30 -3.49
N GLN A 39 -12.86 2.53 -3.04
CA GLN A 39 -13.48 3.55 -3.90
C GLN A 39 -12.49 4.08 -4.93
N ILE A 40 -11.26 4.38 -4.51
CA ILE A 40 -10.19 4.86 -5.40
C ILE A 40 -9.98 3.89 -6.56
N PHE A 41 -9.85 2.59 -6.27
CA PHE A 41 -9.55 1.57 -7.28
C PHE A 41 -10.77 0.84 -7.83
N LYS A 42 -12.00 1.30 -7.56
CA LYS A 42 -13.24 0.61 -7.94
C LYS A 42 -13.28 0.26 -9.44
N ASP A 43 -12.88 1.21 -10.27
CA ASP A 43 -12.92 1.11 -11.73
C ASP A 43 -11.52 0.89 -12.33
N HIS A 44 -10.50 0.64 -11.50
CA HIS A 44 -9.14 0.46 -11.96
C HIS A 44 -8.97 -0.94 -12.60
N PRO A 45 -8.41 -1.04 -13.82
CA PRO A 45 -8.45 -2.29 -14.59
C PRO A 45 -7.58 -3.41 -14.02
N ARG A 46 -6.59 -3.09 -13.15
CA ARG A 46 -5.58 -4.04 -12.67
C ARG A 46 -5.35 -4.04 -11.16
N VAL A 47 -6.08 -3.24 -10.39
CA VAL A 47 -5.86 -3.14 -8.94
C VAL A 47 -7.11 -3.58 -8.22
N LYS A 48 -6.94 -4.50 -7.29
CA LYS A 48 -8.00 -5.07 -6.47
C LYS A 48 -7.73 -4.79 -5.02
N VAL A 49 -8.75 -4.30 -4.34
CA VAL A 49 -8.81 -4.27 -2.88
C VAL A 49 -9.81 -5.35 -2.45
N PRO A 50 -9.46 -6.25 -1.49
CA PRO A 50 -10.36 -7.26 -0.97
C PRO A 50 -11.70 -6.65 -0.55
N LYS A 51 -12.80 -7.37 -0.82
CA LYS A 51 -14.13 -6.97 -0.34
C LYS A 51 -14.14 -6.99 1.18
N LEU A 52 -14.52 -5.89 1.80
CA LEU A 52 -14.62 -5.80 3.25
C LEU A 52 -15.99 -6.29 3.72
N TYR A 53 -16.06 -6.90 4.91
CA TYR A 53 -17.29 -7.27 5.61
C TYR A 53 -17.42 -6.43 6.90
N PRO A 54 -17.88 -5.16 6.81
CA PRO A 54 -17.83 -4.22 7.93
C PRO A 54 -18.61 -4.68 9.17
N GLU A 55 -19.68 -5.44 8.96
CA GLU A 55 -20.52 -6.03 10.01
C GLU A 55 -19.81 -7.08 10.85
N LEU A 56 -18.72 -7.67 10.33
CA LEU A 56 -17.89 -8.64 11.02
C LEU A 56 -16.58 -8.02 11.56
N CYS A 57 -16.34 -6.74 11.30
CA CYS A 57 -15.14 -6.03 11.76
C CYS A 57 -15.35 -5.43 13.15
N ALA A 58 -14.31 -5.44 13.98
CA ALA A 58 -14.29 -4.77 15.28
C ALA A 58 -12.91 -4.16 15.56
N LYS A 59 -12.72 -3.59 16.75
CA LYS A 59 -11.48 -2.90 17.14
C LYS A 59 -10.20 -3.71 16.93
N ARG A 60 -10.27 -5.04 17.03
CA ARG A 60 -9.12 -5.96 16.95
C ARG A 60 -9.29 -7.05 15.89
N ILE A 61 -10.28 -6.92 15.01
CA ILE A 61 -10.49 -7.89 13.92
C ILE A 61 -10.97 -7.17 12.66
N VAL A 62 -10.34 -7.48 11.53
CA VAL A 62 -10.79 -7.07 10.19
C VAL A 62 -11.16 -8.33 9.43
N VAL A 63 -12.32 -8.30 8.76
CA VAL A 63 -12.82 -9.42 7.98
C VAL A 63 -13.03 -8.95 6.54
N MET A 64 -12.37 -9.63 5.61
CA MET A 64 -12.38 -9.32 4.18
C MET A 64 -12.43 -10.60 3.34
N SER A 65 -12.67 -10.47 2.03
CA SER A 65 -12.65 -11.60 1.11
C SER A 65 -11.26 -12.23 1.06
N PHE A 66 -11.25 -13.56 0.93
CA PHE A 66 -10.03 -14.27 0.63
C PHE A 66 -9.66 -14.01 -0.84
N GLU A 67 -8.49 -13.42 -1.05
CA GLU A 67 -7.95 -13.15 -2.37
C GLU A 67 -6.80 -14.13 -2.67
N PRO A 68 -6.98 -15.11 -3.56
CA PRO A 68 -5.86 -15.96 -3.97
C PRO A 68 -4.83 -15.12 -4.74
N GLY A 69 -3.56 -15.47 -4.64
CA GLY A 69 -2.48 -14.82 -5.36
C GLY A 69 -1.12 -15.24 -4.85
N VAL A 70 -0.08 -14.75 -5.52
CA VAL A 70 1.32 -14.96 -5.14
C VAL A 70 1.90 -13.64 -4.65
N SER A 71 2.59 -13.65 -3.51
CA SER A 71 3.28 -12.46 -3.02
C SER A 71 4.28 -11.94 -4.06
N VAL A 72 4.34 -10.62 -4.24
CA VAL A 72 5.29 -9.97 -5.16
C VAL A 72 6.75 -10.22 -4.80
N THR A 73 7.04 -10.76 -3.61
CA THR A 73 8.38 -11.23 -3.21
C THR A 73 8.78 -12.56 -3.84
N LYS A 74 7.82 -13.35 -4.33
CA LYS A 74 8.04 -14.73 -4.82
C LYS A 74 8.27 -14.75 -6.33
N VAL A 75 9.40 -14.18 -6.75
CA VAL A 75 9.77 -14.03 -8.17
C VAL A 75 9.66 -15.33 -8.97
N ARG A 76 10.18 -16.44 -8.44
CA ARG A 76 10.13 -17.75 -9.12
C ARG A 76 8.71 -18.22 -9.39
N GLN A 77 7.82 -18.10 -8.40
CA GLN A 77 6.41 -18.50 -8.55
C GLN A 77 5.69 -17.61 -9.57
N MET A 78 5.98 -16.31 -9.59
CA MET A 78 5.43 -15.41 -10.61
C MET A 78 5.90 -15.80 -12.03
N GLN A 79 7.16 -16.20 -12.18
CA GLN A 79 7.69 -16.69 -13.47
C GLN A 79 7.06 -18.02 -13.89
N GLU A 80 6.88 -18.97 -12.96
CA GLU A 80 6.19 -20.24 -13.19
C GLU A 80 4.72 -20.04 -13.58
N MET A 81 4.06 -19.02 -13.00
CA MET A 81 2.73 -18.57 -13.41
C MET A 81 2.73 -17.86 -14.77
N GLY A 82 3.89 -17.59 -15.37
CA GLY A 82 4.05 -16.87 -16.63
C GLY A 82 3.65 -15.40 -16.57
N LEU A 83 3.82 -14.76 -15.40
CA LEU A 83 3.61 -13.32 -15.23
C LEU A 83 4.84 -12.54 -15.71
N ASP A 84 4.61 -11.45 -16.45
CA ASP A 84 5.68 -10.51 -16.78
C ASP A 84 6.03 -9.66 -15.56
N LEU A 85 7.24 -9.88 -15.02
CA LEU A 85 7.76 -9.15 -13.86
C LEU A 85 7.84 -7.64 -14.09
N ARG A 86 8.10 -7.20 -15.34
CA ARG A 86 8.12 -5.77 -15.67
C ARG A 86 6.71 -5.19 -15.63
N ALA A 87 5.72 -5.93 -16.15
CA ALA A 87 4.32 -5.53 -16.06
C ALA A 87 3.84 -5.47 -14.60
N VAL A 88 4.26 -6.41 -13.75
CA VAL A 88 3.98 -6.38 -12.30
C VAL A 88 4.57 -5.12 -11.66
N ALA A 89 5.87 -4.89 -11.83
CA ALA A 89 6.55 -3.72 -11.26
C ALA A 89 5.89 -2.41 -11.74
N ARG A 90 5.59 -2.31 -13.03
CA ARG A 90 4.87 -1.15 -13.60
C ARG A 90 3.50 -0.95 -12.97
N THR A 91 2.71 -2.02 -12.81
CA THR A 91 1.36 -1.92 -12.22
C THR A 91 1.42 -1.46 -10.76
N ILE A 92 2.39 -1.94 -9.99
CA ILE A 92 2.63 -1.47 -8.62
C ILE A 92 2.99 0.02 -8.65
N THR A 93 3.97 0.42 -9.47
CA THR A 93 4.36 1.82 -9.58
C THR A 93 3.20 2.72 -9.99
N GLU A 94 2.41 2.33 -10.99
CA GLU A 94 1.21 3.06 -11.44
C GLU A 94 0.20 3.23 -10.31
N ALA A 95 -0.07 2.18 -9.53
CA ALA A 95 -0.98 2.26 -8.38
C ALA A 95 -0.48 3.26 -7.31
N PHE A 96 0.82 3.26 -7.01
CA PHE A 96 1.42 4.19 -6.04
C PHE A 96 1.49 5.62 -6.55
N VAL A 97 1.77 5.80 -7.85
CA VAL A 97 1.73 7.11 -8.52
C VAL A 97 0.32 7.68 -8.48
N HIS A 98 -0.70 6.87 -8.78
CA HIS A 98 -2.10 7.26 -8.70
C HIS A 98 -2.50 7.70 -7.28
N MET A 99 -2.19 6.87 -6.27
CA MET A 99 -2.40 7.21 -4.86
C MET A 99 -1.69 8.53 -4.46
N THR A 100 -0.46 8.74 -4.94
CA THR A 100 0.35 9.90 -4.57
C THR A 100 -0.11 11.18 -5.23
N TYR A 101 -0.25 11.19 -6.56
CA TYR A 101 -0.40 12.42 -7.34
C TYR A 101 -1.83 12.73 -7.72
N GLU A 102 -2.69 11.73 -7.85
CA GLU A 102 -4.10 11.94 -8.19
C GLU A 102 -4.93 12.06 -6.91
N GLU A 103 -4.83 11.08 -6.02
CA GLU A 103 -5.68 11.02 -4.81
C GLU A 103 -5.09 11.77 -3.61
N GLY A 104 -3.75 11.82 -3.49
CA GLY A 104 -3.09 12.32 -2.29
C GLY A 104 -3.32 11.44 -1.05
N PHE A 105 -3.80 10.22 -1.23
CA PHE A 105 -4.05 9.24 -0.18
C PHE A 105 -3.13 8.05 -0.41
N VAL A 106 -1.98 8.06 0.26
CA VAL A 106 -0.84 7.18 -0.05
C VAL A 106 -0.74 6.07 0.97
N HIS A 107 -0.65 4.84 0.48
CA HIS A 107 -0.36 3.68 1.33
C HIS A 107 1.02 3.87 1.97
N GLY A 108 1.03 3.97 3.30
CA GLY A 108 2.21 4.36 4.09
C GLY A 108 3.18 3.21 4.36
N ASP A 109 2.72 1.97 4.30
CA ASP A 109 3.58 0.78 4.43
C ASP A 109 3.47 -0.17 3.21
N PRO A 110 4.09 0.15 2.06
CA PRO A 110 4.02 -0.68 0.86
C PRO A 110 4.89 -1.93 0.95
N HIS A 111 4.91 -2.59 2.11
CA HIS A 111 5.70 -3.78 2.31
C HIS A 111 5.31 -4.85 1.27
N PRO A 112 6.28 -5.46 0.56
CA PRO A 112 6.01 -6.48 -0.46
C PRO A 112 5.17 -7.69 0.02
N GLY A 113 5.09 -7.93 1.32
CA GLY A 113 4.22 -8.96 1.91
C GLY A 113 2.72 -8.64 1.79
N ASN A 114 2.35 -7.37 1.68
CA ASN A 114 0.97 -6.88 1.66
C ASN A 114 0.39 -6.79 0.24
N MET A 115 1.16 -7.26 -0.75
CA MET A 115 0.81 -7.20 -2.16
C MET A 115 0.89 -8.58 -2.78
N PHE A 116 -0.23 -9.05 -3.30
CA PHE A 116 -0.29 -10.25 -4.11
C PHE A 116 -0.49 -9.89 -5.57
N VAL A 117 -0.07 -10.80 -6.45
CA VAL A 117 -0.35 -10.73 -7.88
C VAL A 117 -0.91 -12.05 -8.38
N ARG A 118 -1.76 -11.95 -9.40
CA ARG A 118 -2.35 -13.08 -10.09
C ARG A 118 -2.66 -12.75 -11.55
N ARG A 119 -3.05 -13.75 -12.33
CA ARG A 119 -3.76 -13.51 -13.59
C ARG A 119 -5.18 -13.05 -13.27
N LYS A 120 -5.64 -12.01 -13.96
CA LYS A 120 -6.96 -11.42 -13.76
C LYS A 120 -8.04 -12.43 -14.12
N GLN A 121 -8.99 -12.64 -13.21
CA GLN A 121 -10.09 -13.57 -13.44
C GLN A 121 -11.03 -13.03 -14.54
N GLY A 122 -11.31 -13.84 -15.56
CA GLY A 122 -12.10 -13.42 -16.71
C GLY A 122 -11.44 -12.35 -17.61
N GLY A 123 -10.18 -12.00 -17.33
CA GLY A 123 -9.37 -11.12 -18.17
C GLY A 123 -8.71 -11.89 -19.31
N LYS A 124 -7.94 -11.18 -20.13
CA LYS A 124 -7.09 -11.82 -21.15
C LYS A 124 -6.03 -12.69 -20.47
N PRO A 125 -5.49 -13.74 -21.14
CA PRO A 125 -4.51 -14.63 -20.53
C PRO A 125 -3.34 -13.87 -19.89
N ASP A 126 -2.82 -12.86 -20.57
CA ASP A 126 -1.72 -11.98 -20.22
C ASP A 126 -2.07 -10.82 -19.26
N GLU A 127 -3.35 -10.68 -18.88
CA GLU A 127 -3.80 -9.62 -18.00
C GLU A 127 -3.57 -10.00 -16.53
N LEU A 128 -2.78 -9.18 -15.83
CA LEU A 128 -2.49 -9.36 -14.40
C LEU A 128 -3.39 -8.49 -13.52
N GLU A 129 -3.53 -8.90 -12.27
CA GLU A 129 -4.21 -8.15 -11.23
C GLU A 129 -3.32 -8.08 -9.97
N LEU A 130 -3.10 -6.86 -9.49
CA LEU A 130 -2.44 -6.53 -8.23
C LEU A 130 -3.51 -6.49 -7.13
N VAL A 131 -3.29 -7.21 -6.04
CA VAL A 131 -4.16 -7.21 -4.87
C VAL A 131 -3.43 -6.54 -3.70
N LEU A 132 -4.01 -5.47 -3.16
CA LEU A 132 -3.52 -4.76 -1.97
C LEU A 132 -4.28 -5.29 -0.73
N LEU A 133 -3.58 -5.84 0.25
CA LEU A 133 -4.20 -6.56 1.38
C LEU A 133 -4.29 -5.73 2.66
N ASP A 134 -3.18 -5.06 3.00
CA ASP A 134 -3.05 -4.28 4.23
C ASP A 134 -3.49 -2.85 3.95
N HIS A 135 -4.23 -2.26 4.88
CA HIS A 135 -4.60 -0.85 4.80
C HIS A 135 -4.44 -0.12 6.14
N GLY A 136 -3.60 -0.63 7.03
CA GLY A 136 -3.41 -0.10 8.38
C GLY A 136 -2.77 1.28 8.41
N LEU A 137 -1.86 1.55 7.47
CA LEU A 137 -1.09 2.80 7.42
C LEU A 137 -1.30 3.55 6.11
N TYR A 138 -1.80 4.78 6.23
CA TYR A 138 -1.94 5.72 5.12
C TYR A 138 -1.47 7.12 5.52
N CYS A 139 -1.00 7.87 4.53
CA CYS A 139 -0.61 9.27 4.63
C CYS A 139 -1.48 10.12 3.69
N GLU A 140 -1.85 11.31 4.15
CA GLU A 140 -2.54 12.31 3.33
C GLU A 140 -1.53 13.35 2.87
N LEU A 141 -1.49 13.61 1.58
CA LEU A 141 -0.64 14.62 0.97
C LEU A 141 -1.50 15.80 0.49
N THR A 142 -1.14 17.00 0.93
CA THR A 142 -1.77 18.22 0.40
C THR A 142 -1.33 18.45 -1.05
N ASN A 143 -2.12 19.23 -1.81
CA ASN A 143 -1.74 19.64 -3.16
C ASN A 143 -0.33 20.23 -3.23
N GLU A 144 0.02 21.06 -2.25
CA GLU A 144 1.34 21.67 -2.15
C GLU A 144 2.42 20.60 -1.97
N SER A 145 2.26 19.66 -1.03
CA SER A 145 3.22 18.57 -0.82
C SER A 145 3.41 17.72 -2.08
N ARG A 146 2.33 17.40 -2.80
CA ARG A 146 2.36 16.63 -4.06
C ARG A 146 3.14 17.36 -5.16
N ILE A 147 2.87 18.65 -5.33
CA ILE A 147 3.57 19.49 -6.32
C ILE A 147 5.05 19.62 -5.97
N ASN A 148 5.37 19.93 -4.71
CA ASN A 148 6.75 20.07 -4.26
C ASN A 148 7.54 18.77 -4.44
N TYR A 149 6.92 17.62 -4.17
CA TYR A 149 7.52 16.31 -4.39
C TYR A 149 7.76 16.01 -5.87
N ALA A 150 6.81 16.35 -6.75
CA ALA A 150 7.00 16.22 -8.21
C ALA A 150 8.15 17.12 -8.71
N VAL A 151 8.23 18.36 -8.21
CA VAL A 151 9.31 19.30 -8.55
C VAL A 151 10.67 18.77 -8.12
N LEU A 152 10.76 18.19 -6.91
CA LEU A 152 11.97 17.54 -6.42
C LEU A 152 12.44 16.43 -7.37
N TRP A 153 11.55 15.50 -7.73
CA TRP A 153 11.89 14.41 -8.66
C TRP A 153 12.32 14.91 -10.03
N ARG A 154 11.62 15.90 -10.58
CA ARG A 154 12.01 16.52 -11.84
C ARG A 154 13.41 17.14 -11.77
N GLY A 155 13.76 17.77 -10.66
CA GLY A 155 15.10 18.33 -10.44
C GLY A 155 16.20 17.27 -10.31
N ILE A 156 15.89 16.09 -9.81
CA ILE A 156 16.84 14.95 -9.72
C ILE A 156 17.03 14.30 -11.09
N LEU A 157 15.95 14.10 -11.85
CA LEU A 157 15.97 13.37 -13.12
C LEU A 157 16.51 14.19 -14.29
N ASN A 158 16.40 15.53 -14.22
CA ASN A 158 16.87 16.44 -15.26
C ASN A 158 18.32 16.91 -15.01
N GLN A 159 19.13 16.15 -14.27
CA GLN A 159 20.57 16.38 -14.12
C GLN A 159 21.36 15.75 -15.26
#